data_AF-A0A9E6WF60-F1
#
_entry.id   AF-A0A9E6WF60-F1
#
_cell.length_a   1.000
_cell.length_b   1.000
_cell.length_c   1.000
_cell.angle_alpha   90.00
_cell.angle_beta   90.00
_cell.angle_gamma   90.00
#
_symmetry.space_group_name_H-M   'P 1'
#
loop_
_entity.id
_entity.type
_entity.pdbx_description
1 polymer ?
#
loop_
_entity_poly.entity_id
_entity_poly.type
_entity_poly.pdbx_seq_one_letter_code
_entity_poly.pdbx_strand_id
1 'polypeptide(L)' 'MNPLGSIKFYVKSSDTAGGWGANFLVEWKSEKEVSQPIIESLMTGLRGNHSVSFISPGRVID' A
#
# COMPACT_ATOMS: atom_id res chain seq x y z
N MET A 1 6.49 -13.08 -1.61
CA MET A 1 5.03 -13.22 -1.56
C MET A 1 4.62 -14.28 -2.55
N ASN A 2 3.60 -15.07 -2.23
CA ASN A 2 2.96 -15.95 -3.21
C ASN A 2 2.05 -15.11 -4.13
N PRO A 3 1.62 -15.64 -5.29
CA PRO A 3 0.60 -15.01 -6.11
C PRO A 3 -0.62 -14.60 -5.26
N LEU A 4 -1.15 -13.39 -5.50
CA LEU A 4 -2.25 -12.80 -4.73
C LEU A 4 -1.95 -12.61 -3.23
N GLY A 5 -0.67 -12.60 -2.85
CA GLY A 5 -0.26 -12.30 -1.50
C GLY A 5 -0.65 -10.88 -1.08
N SER A 6 -0.80 -10.68 0.22
CA SER A 6 -1.07 -9.37 0.83
C SER A 6 -0.12 -9.12 1.99
N ILE A 7 0.19 -7.85 2.22
CA ILE A 7 1.01 -7.39 3.34
C ILE A 7 0.25 -6.30 4.08
N LYS A 8 0.37 -6.28 5.42
CA LYS A 8 -0.29 -5.32 6.27
C LYS A 8 0.74 -4.50 7.04
N PHE A 9 0.62 -3.18 6.93
CA PHE A 9 1.38 -2.24 7.75
C PHE A 9 0.45 -1.54 8.72
N TYR A 10 0.92 -1.32 9.94
CA TYR A 10 0.21 -0.54 10.95
C TYR A 10 1.04 0.70 11.29
N VAL A 11 0.43 1.86 11.13
CA VAL A 11 1.00 3.16 11.50
C VAL A 11 0.12 3.74 12.60
N LYS A 12 0.72 4.18 13.71
CA LYS A 12 -0.02 4.83 14.80
C LYS A 12 -0.57 6.16 14.30
N SER A 13 -1.81 6.49 14.66
CA SER A 13 -2.43 7.77 14.27
C SER A 13 -1.70 9.02 14.80
N SER A 14 -0.88 8.86 15.83
CA SER A 14 -0.02 9.92 16.38
C SER A 14 1.26 10.16 15.57
N ASP A 15 1.63 9.21 14.71
CA ASP A 15 2.82 9.33 13.86
C ASP A 15 2.49 10.20 12.65
N THR A 16 3.19 11.33 12.54
CA THR A 16 3.01 12.32 11.48
C THR A 16 4.27 12.48 10.62
N ALA A 17 5.33 11.70 10.88
CA ALA A 17 6.62 11.86 10.23
C ALA A 17 6.55 11.58 8.71
N GLY A 18 5.64 10.68 8.29
CA GLY A 18 5.41 10.35 6.87
C GLY A 18 4.43 11.27 6.13
N GLY A 19 3.86 12.28 6.82
CA GLY A 19 2.84 13.15 6.26
C GLY A 19 1.49 12.44 5.99
N TRP A 20 0.60 13.14 5.29
CA TRP A 20 -0.78 12.70 5.07
C TRP A 20 -0.96 11.70 3.93
N GLY A 21 0.02 11.61 3.02
CA GLY A 21 -0.13 10.90 1.74
C GLY A 21 -0.11 9.38 1.82
N ALA A 22 0.39 8.81 2.93
CA ALA A 22 0.49 7.36 3.15
C ALA A 22 0.97 6.60 1.89
N ASN A 23 2.03 7.08 1.25
CA ASN A 23 2.53 6.52 0.00
C ASN A 23 3.40 5.29 0.27
N PHE A 24 3.33 4.30 -0.62
CA PHE A 24 4.18 3.11 -0.57
C PHE A 24 4.88 2.93 -1.91
N LEU A 25 6.19 2.70 -1.86
CA LEU A 25 6.95 2.22 -3.00
C LEU A 25 7.05 0.70 -2.89
N VAL A 26 6.72 0.00 -3.97
CA VAL A 26 6.82 -1.45 -4.05
C VAL A 26 7.86 -1.82 -5.08
N GLU A 27 8.96 -2.38 -4.61
CA GLU A 27 9.97 -2.99 -5.46
C GLU A 27 9.68 -4.48 -5.59
N TRP A 28 9.70 -5.00 -6.81
CA TRP A 28 9.56 -6.43 -7.08
C TRP A 28 10.71 -6.93 -7.94
N LYS A 29 11.04 -8.20 -7.77
CA LYS A 29 12.06 -8.90 -8.55
C LYS A 29 11.54 -10.28 -8.93
N SER A 30 11.91 -10.74 -10.11
CA SER A 30 11.62 -12.08 -10.60
C SER A 30 12.87 -12.70 -11.22
N GLU A 31 13.06 -14.00 -11.06
CA GLU A 31 14.13 -14.76 -11.70
C GLU A 31 13.84 -15.06 -13.18
N LYS A 32 12.55 -14.97 -13.57
CA LYS A 32 12.06 -15.23 -14.92
C LYS A 32 11.25 -14.04 -15.40
N GLU A 33 11.10 -13.90 -16.72
CA GLU A 33 10.19 -12.91 -17.29
C GLU A 33 8.76 -13.17 -16.79
N VAL A 34 8.13 -12.13 -16.26
CA VAL A 34 6.77 -12.16 -15.72
C VAL A 34 6.06 -10.89 -16.15
N SER A 35 4.74 -10.97 -16.27
CA SER A 35 3.92 -9.78 -16.43
C SER A 35 4.12 -8.83 -15.25
N GLN A 36 3.96 -7.54 -15.50
CA GLN A 36 3.95 -6.52 -14.46
C GLN A 36 2.91 -6.89 -13.38
N PRO A 37 3.27 -6.84 -12.08
CA PRO A 37 2.33 -7.16 -11.02
C PRO A 37 1.22 -6.11 -10.95
N ILE A 38 0.01 -6.59 -10.67
CA ILE A 38 -1.11 -5.72 -10.28
C ILE A 38 -0.97 -5.47 -8.78
N ILE A 39 -0.83 -4.20 -8.42
CA ILE A 39 -0.67 -3.76 -7.03
C ILE A 39 -1.82 -2.82 -6.70
N GLU A 40 -2.45 -3.07 -5.55
CA GLU A 40 -3.49 -2.22 -5.01
C GLU A 40 -3.27 -2.09 -3.50
N SER A 41 -3.39 -0.87 -2.98
CA SER A 41 -3.36 -0.59 -1.55
C SER A 41 -4.76 -0.23 -1.05
N LEU A 42 -5.16 -0.85 0.06
CA LEU A 42 -6.31 -0.44 0.85
C LEU A 42 -5.80 0.33 2.07
N MET A 43 -6.13 1.61 2.13
CA MET A 43 -5.82 2.44 3.29
C MET A 43 -7.08 2.56 4.13
N THR A 44 -6.95 2.34 5.44
CA THR A 44 -8.05 2.51 6.39
C THR A 44 -7.57 3.30 7.60
N GLY A 45 -8.36 4.30 7.98
CA GLY A 45 -8.10 5.15 9.14
C GLY A 45 -9.36 5.29 9.97
N LEU A 46 -9.19 5.26 11.30
CA LEU A 46 -10.26 5.51 12.27
C LEU A 46 -9.88 6.70 13.15
N ARG A 47 -10.79 7.66 13.29
CA ARG A 47 -10.66 8.78 14.24
C ARG A 47 -11.98 8.97 14.98
N GLY A 48 -12.02 8.55 16.24
CA GLY A 48 -13.25 8.52 17.03
C GLY A 48 -14.28 7.59 16.38
N ASN A 49 -15.48 8.10 16.09
CA ASN A 49 -16.55 7.35 15.44
C ASN A 49 -16.55 7.46 13.91
N HIS A 50 -15.55 8.12 13.32
CA HIS A 50 -15.44 8.28 11.88
C HIS A 50 -14.35 7.37 11.32
N SER A 51 -14.70 6.56 10.33
CA SER A 51 -13.76 5.79 9.53
C SER A 51 -13.67 6.34 8.11
N VAL A 52 -12.48 6.26 7.53
CA VAL A 52 -12.25 6.52 6.12
C VAL A 52 -11.47 5.34 5.55
N SER A 53 -11.89 4.89 4.37
CA SER A 53 -11.15 3.89 3.61
C SER A 53 -11.10 4.31 2.15
N PHE A 54 -9.94 4.11 1.52
CA PHE A 54 -9.77 4.37 0.10
C PHE A 54 -8.80 3.37 -0.51
N ILE A 55 -8.97 3.17 -1.80
CA ILE A 55 -8.15 2.28 -2.62
C ILE A 55 -7.19 3.13 -3.45
N SER A 56 -5.95 2.68 -3.54
CA SER A 56 -4.93 3.28 -4.39
C SER A 56 -4.32 2.23 -5.32
N PRO A 57 -4.63 2.28 -6.62
CA PRO A 57 -3.97 1.45 -7.62
C PRO A 57 -2.51 1.85 -7.77
N GLY A 58 -1.62 0.86 -7.82
CA GLY A 58 -0.20 1.06 -8.09
C GLY A 58 0.04 1.64 -9.49
N ARG A 59 1.03 2.51 -9.60
CA ARG A 59 1.53 3.05 -10.88
C ARG A 59 3.00 2.70 -11.01
N VAL A 60 3.39 2.26 -12.21
CA VAL A 60 4.82 2.09 -12.53
C VAL A 60 5.48 3.46 -12.53
N ILE A 61 6.68 3.51 -11.97
CA ILE A 61 7.54 4.68 -11.96
C ILE A 61 8.78 4.25 -12.76
N ASP A 62 9.02 4.93 -13.88
CA ASP A 62 10.21 4.75 -14.74
C ASP A 62 11.28 5.82 -14.46
#